data_AF-A0A2P4PBR8-F1
#
_entry.id   AF-A0A2P4PBR8-F1
#
_cell.length_a   1.000
_cell.length_b   1.000
_cell.length_c   1.000
_cell.angle_alpha   90.00
_cell.angle_beta   90.00
_cell.angle_gamma   90.00
#
_symmetry.space_group_name_H-M   'P 1'
#
loop_
_entity.id
_entity.type
_entity.pdbx_description
1 polymer ?
#
loop_
_entity_poly.entity_id
_entity_poly.type
_entity_poly.pdbx_seq_one_letter_code
_entity_poly.pdbx_strand_id
1 'polypeptide(L)'
;LQDIVQEKVDYYLDELIYEMEIKTGKLVSIPTLCRSLQHCGITRKKLQKVAYKQNETLRDFFMYQIRIEYNAEQLIFIDETFKNERSVSYLYVDGFIAADIMEGSCDKDRFRTFIITQVLPQMNPYPGENSVLIMDNARIHYDE
;
A
#
# COMPACT_ATOMS: atom_id res chain seq x y z
N LEU A 1 24.51 19.18 1.40
CA LEU A 1 23.71 17.98 1.75
C LEU A 1 22.57 18.35 2.69
N GLN A 2 22.85 18.87 3.89
CA GLN A 2 21.80 19.33 4.82
C GLN A 2 20.85 20.34 4.18
N ASP A 3 21.37 21.33 3.45
CA ASP A 3 20.55 22.33 2.75
C ASP A 3 19.61 21.71 1.71
N ILE A 4 20.09 20.74 0.92
CA ILE A 4 19.28 20.06 -0.11
C ILE A 4 18.16 19.25 0.54
N VAL A 5 18.48 18.54 1.64
CA VAL A 5 17.50 17.74 2.39
C VAL A 5 16.46 18.63 3.08
N GLN A 6 16.84 19.82 3.57
CA GLN A 6 15.91 20.78 4.17
C GLN A 6 15.00 21.46 3.13
N GLU A 7 15.51 21.71 1.92
CA GLU A 7 14.75 22.27 0.80
C GLU A 7 13.72 21.26 0.26
N LYS A 8 14.10 19.98 0.20
CA LYS A 8 13.31 18.89 -0.40
C LYS A 8 13.42 17.60 0.44
N VAL A 9 12.51 17.43 1.38
CA VAL A 9 12.48 16.28 2.31
C VAL A 9 11.98 14.98 1.66
N ASP A 10 11.40 15.05 0.48
CA ASP A 10 10.73 13.97 -0.22
C ASP A 10 11.57 13.32 -1.34
N TYR A 11 12.81 13.78 -1.54
CA TYR A 11 13.71 13.19 -2.54
C TYR A 11 14.10 11.76 -2.22
N TYR A 12 14.04 10.92 -3.26
CA TYR A 12 14.68 9.61 -3.27
C TYR A 12 16.22 9.74 -3.29
N LEU A 13 16.92 8.66 -2.99
CA LEU A 13 18.38 8.68 -2.86
C LEU A 13 19.08 9.00 -4.19
N ASP A 14 18.53 8.55 -5.31
CA ASP A 14 18.99 8.86 -6.65
C ASP A 14 18.72 10.33 -7.03
N GLU A 15 17.57 10.88 -6.68
CA GLU A 15 17.25 12.31 -6.85
C GLU A 15 18.21 13.20 -6.05
N LEU A 16 18.53 12.80 -4.81
CA LEU A 16 19.55 13.48 -3.98
C LEU A 16 20.95 13.42 -4.62
N ILE A 17 21.34 12.29 -5.21
CA ILE A 17 22.62 12.16 -5.91
C ILE A 17 22.65 13.10 -7.12
N TYR A 18 21.59 13.11 -7.92
CA TYR A 18 21.46 13.95 -9.10
C TYR A 18 21.57 15.43 -8.75
N GLU A 19 20.86 15.88 -7.72
CA GLU A 19 20.91 17.27 -7.25
C GLU A 19 22.26 17.65 -6.63
N MET A 20 22.90 16.71 -5.93
CA MET A 20 24.27 16.93 -5.45
C MET A 20 25.27 17.05 -6.61
N GLU A 21 25.12 16.26 -7.66
CA GLU A 21 25.93 16.35 -8.87
C GLU A 21 25.74 17.70 -9.56
N ILE A 22 24.50 18.17 -9.71
CA ILE A 22 24.21 19.50 -10.27
C ILE A 22 24.85 20.62 -9.44
N LYS A 23 24.69 20.60 -8.11
CA LYS A 23 25.16 21.70 -7.25
C LYS A 23 26.67 21.68 -7.00
N THR A 24 27.31 20.52 -7.03
CA THR A 24 28.73 20.37 -6.63
C THR A 24 29.66 19.84 -7.71
N GLY A 25 29.11 19.37 -8.84
CA GLY A 25 29.85 18.70 -9.91
C GLY A 25 30.39 17.32 -9.54
N LYS A 26 29.97 16.75 -8.40
CA LYS A 26 30.49 15.48 -7.88
C LYS A 26 29.41 14.42 -7.85
N LEU A 27 29.61 13.37 -8.64
CA LEU A 27 28.83 12.16 -8.55
C LEU A 27 29.26 11.35 -7.32
N VAL A 28 28.31 11.03 -6.45
CA VAL A 28 28.55 10.19 -5.26
C VAL A 28 27.75 8.89 -5.36
N SER A 29 28.34 7.78 -4.92
CA SER A 29 27.61 6.51 -4.87
C SER A 29 26.58 6.52 -3.73
N ILE A 30 25.50 5.74 -3.90
CA ILE A 30 24.46 5.57 -2.87
C ILE A 30 25.04 5.22 -1.48
N PRO A 31 26.01 4.29 -1.34
CA PRO A 31 26.61 4.01 -0.03
C PRO A 31 27.33 5.22 0.60
N THR A 32 27.97 6.06 -0.22
CA THR A 32 28.64 7.28 0.24
C THR A 32 27.64 8.33 0.67
N LEU A 33 26.53 8.48 -0.07
CA LEU A 33 25.42 9.35 0.35
C LEU A 33 24.83 8.87 1.68
N CYS A 34 24.54 7.57 1.83
CA CYS A 34 24.00 7.00 3.06
C CYS A 34 24.90 7.26 4.28
N ARG A 35 26.22 7.06 4.15
CA ARG A 35 27.17 7.37 5.23
C ARG A 35 27.19 8.86 5.56
N SER A 36 27.13 9.72 4.55
CA SER A 36 27.10 11.18 4.74
C SER A 36 25.82 11.63 5.45
N LEU A 37 24.66 11.08 5.07
CA LEU A 37 23.38 11.35 5.74
C LEU A 37 23.43 10.95 7.22
N GLN A 38 23.95 9.75 7.52
CA GLN A 38 24.14 9.28 8.89
C GLN A 38 25.10 10.17 9.67
N HIS A 39 26.22 10.58 9.07
CA HIS A 39 27.19 11.49 9.67
C HIS A 39 26.57 12.86 9.99
N CYS A 40 25.64 13.34 9.16
CA CYS A 40 24.88 14.56 9.40
C CYS A 40 23.72 14.39 10.41
N GLY A 41 23.54 13.21 11.02
CA GLY A 41 22.42 12.92 11.92
C GLY A 41 21.06 12.81 11.22
N ILE A 42 21.05 12.74 9.88
CA ILE A 42 19.82 12.64 9.09
C ILE A 42 19.40 11.18 9.05
N THR A 43 18.30 10.88 9.72
CA THR A 43 17.69 9.55 9.71
C THR A 43 16.53 9.52 8.73
N ARG A 44 16.41 8.42 7.98
CA ARG A 44 15.28 8.20 7.07
C ARG A 44 14.04 7.82 7.90
N LYS A 45 13.10 8.75 8.06
CA LYS A 45 11.74 8.40 8.49
C LYS A 45 10.93 8.03 7.25
N LYS A 46 10.18 6.94 7.32
CA LYS A 46 9.24 6.55 6.27
C LYS A 46 8.12 7.61 6.24
N LEU A 47 8.24 8.59 5.36
CA LEU A 47 7.17 9.55 5.07
C LEU A 47 5.98 8.74 4.57
N GLN A 48 4.93 8.62 5.39
CA GLN A 48 3.62 8.27 4.86
C GLN A 48 3.20 9.47 4.00
N LYS A 49 3.31 9.33 2.68
CA LYS A 49 2.67 10.26 1.76
C LYS A 49 1.17 10.12 1.97
N VAL A 50 0.57 11.02 2.73
CA VAL A 50 -0.88 11.10 2.89
C VAL A 50 -1.47 11.21 1.48
N ALA A 51 -2.36 10.31 1.12
CA ALA A 51 -2.96 10.33 -0.21
C ALA A 51 -3.74 11.64 -0.37
N TYR A 52 -3.46 12.41 -1.41
CA TYR A 52 -4.11 13.71 -1.68
C TYR A 52 -5.65 13.65 -1.70
N LYS A 53 -6.21 12.46 -1.96
CA LYS A 53 -7.67 12.20 -2.00
C LYS A 53 -8.26 11.74 -0.66
N GLN A 54 -7.48 11.69 0.42
CA GLN A 54 -7.97 11.26 1.73
C GLN A 54 -8.89 12.32 2.32
N ASN A 55 -10.19 12.02 2.34
CA ASN A 55 -11.20 12.83 3.02
C ASN A 55 -11.56 12.15 4.34
N GLU A 56 -11.08 12.72 5.45
CA GLU A 56 -11.31 12.17 6.79
C GLU A 56 -12.78 12.09 7.13
N THR A 57 -13.59 13.09 6.78
CA THR A 57 -15.05 13.07 6.99
C THR A 57 -15.73 11.89 6.31
N LEU A 58 -15.38 11.61 5.06
CA LEU A 58 -15.95 10.47 4.32
C LEU A 58 -15.48 9.13 4.90
N ARG A 59 -14.21 9.07 5.34
CA ARG A 59 -13.67 7.88 6.01
C ARG A 59 -14.38 7.63 7.34
N ASP A 60 -14.56 8.66 8.15
CA ASP A 60 -15.21 8.57 9.45
C ASP A 60 -16.69 8.19 9.29
N PHE A 61 -17.38 8.78 8.31
CA PHE A 61 -18.75 8.41 8.00
C PHE A 61 -18.85 6.96 7.56
N PHE A 62 -17.97 6.50 6.66
CA PHE A 62 -17.92 5.11 6.23
C PHE A 62 -17.68 4.15 7.40
N MET A 63 -16.68 4.42 8.24
CA MET A 63 -16.38 3.61 9.41
C MET A 63 -17.54 3.60 10.42
N TYR A 64 -18.24 4.72 10.57
CA TYR A 64 -19.44 4.81 11.39
C TYR A 64 -20.56 3.90 10.86
N GLN A 65 -20.85 3.96 9.55
CA GLN A 65 -21.86 3.11 8.91
C GLN A 65 -21.54 1.63 9.09
N ILE A 66 -20.30 1.21 8.79
CA ILE A 66 -19.88 -0.19 8.97
C ILE A 66 -20.07 -0.66 10.42
N ARG A 67 -19.72 0.20 11.38
CA ARG A 67 -19.81 -0.13 12.82
C ARG A 67 -21.24 -0.26 13.33
N ILE A 68 -22.22 0.40 12.72
CA ILE A 68 -23.63 0.30 13.12
C ILE A 68 -24.37 -0.81 12.37
N GLU A 69 -23.95 -1.14 11.14
CA GLU A 69 -24.63 -2.11 10.29
C GLU A 69 -24.15 -3.55 10.50
N TYR A 70 -22.88 -3.74 10.88
CA TYR A 70 -22.26 -5.07 10.91
C TYR A 70 -21.52 -5.36 12.22
N ASN A 71 -21.51 -6.63 12.59
CA ASN A 71 -20.63 -7.17 13.62
C ASN A 71 -19.27 -7.52 13.02
N ALA A 72 -18.19 -7.42 13.81
CA ALA A 72 -16.83 -7.74 13.35
C ALA A 72 -16.71 -9.17 12.79
N GLU A 73 -17.43 -10.13 13.36
CA GLU A 73 -17.45 -11.54 12.93
C GLU A 73 -18.08 -11.74 11.53
N GLN A 74 -18.85 -10.77 11.04
CA GLN A 74 -19.45 -10.83 9.71
C GLN A 74 -18.48 -10.33 8.62
N LEU A 75 -17.42 -9.62 8.99
CA LEU A 75 -16.57 -8.88 8.05
C LEU A 75 -15.38 -9.71 7.59
N ILE A 76 -15.22 -9.79 6.28
CA ILE A 76 -14.03 -10.28 5.58
C ILE A 76 -13.41 -9.07 4.88
N PHE A 77 -12.16 -8.76 5.19
CA PHE A 77 -11.41 -7.72 4.49
C PHE A 77 -10.60 -8.35 3.36
N ILE A 78 -10.48 -7.72 2.20
CA ILE A 78 -9.48 -8.06 1.20
C ILE A 78 -8.61 -6.85 0.94
N ASP A 79 -7.31 -7.07 0.96
CA ASP A 79 -6.31 -6.08 0.62
C ASP A 79 -5.33 -6.63 -0.42
N GLU A 80 -4.95 -5.80 -1.39
CA GLU A 80 -3.92 -6.11 -2.39
C GLU A 80 -2.60 -5.44 -1.98
N THR A 81 -1.57 -6.25 -1.73
CA THR A 81 -0.22 -5.72 -1.52
C THR A 81 0.65 -5.90 -2.77
N PHE A 82 1.12 -4.78 -3.31
CA PHE A 82 2.02 -4.74 -4.47
C PHE A 82 3.47 -4.57 -4.02
N LYS A 83 4.39 -5.43 -4.49
CA LYS A 83 5.84 -5.30 -4.22
C LYS A 83 6.66 -5.31 -5.52
N ASN A 84 7.43 -4.26 -5.81
CA ASN A 84 8.45 -4.23 -6.89
C ASN A 84 9.82 -4.73 -6.33
N GLU A 85 10.70 -5.48 -7.03
CA GLU A 85 11.15 -5.49 -8.45
C GLU A 85 10.92 -6.81 -9.24
N ARG A 86 10.19 -7.79 -8.69
CA ARG A 86 9.70 -9.01 -9.38
C ARG A 86 8.33 -9.34 -8.83
N SER A 87 7.32 -8.66 -9.36
CA SER A 87 6.00 -8.44 -8.77
C SER A 87 5.43 -9.70 -8.14
N VAL A 88 5.25 -9.69 -6.81
CA VAL A 88 4.44 -10.67 -6.10
C VAL A 88 3.26 -9.90 -5.52
N SER A 89 2.06 -10.22 -6.01
CA SER A 89 0.81 -9.67 -5.47
C SER A 89 0.31 -10.62 -4.38
N TYR A 90 -0.15 -10.06 -3.26
CA TYR A 90 -0.80 -10.85 -2.21
C TYR A 90 -2.19 -10.30 -1.95
N LEU A 91 -3.16 -11.22 -1.83
CA LEU A 91 -4.53 -10.94 -1.41
C LEU A 91 -4.76 -11.61 -0.07
N TYR A 92 -5.13 -10.84 0.97
CA TYR A 92 -5.31 -11.38 2.32
C TYR A 92 -6.71 -11.11 2.85
N VAL A 93 -7.21 -12.09 3.62
CA VAL A 93 -8.36 -11.90 4.51
C VAL A 93 -7.92 -11.89 5.96
N ASP A 94 -8.37 -10.89 6.74
CA ASP A 94 -7.99 -10.67 8.14
C ASP A 94 -8.05 -11.99 8.95
N GLY A 95 -6.94 -12.33 9.63
CA GLY A 95 -6.75 -13.62 10.32
C GLY A 95 -6.14 -14.79 9.50
N PHE A 96 -5.78 -14.59 8.23
CA PHE A 96 -5.27 -15.58 7.27
C PHE A 96 -6.26 -16.72 6.94
N ILE A 97 -7.33 -16.38 6.23
CA ILE A 97 -8.27 -17.35 5.66
C ILE A 97 -7.81 -17.83 4.26
N ALA A 98 -7.23 -16.93 3.46
CA ALA A 98 -6.70 -17.23 2.13
C ALA A 98 -5.55 -16.29 1.78
N ALA A 99 -4.58 -16.79 1.02
CA ALA A 99 -3.50 -16.01 0.42
C ALA A 99 -3.15 -16.58 -0.95
N ASP A 100 -3.05 -15.70 -1.94
CA ASP A 100 -2.57 -16.07 -3.28
C ASP A 100 -1.28 -15.30 -3.59
N ILE A 101 -0.26 -16.03 -4.04
CA ILE A 101 1.08 -15.52 -4.30
C ILE A 101 1.32 -15.64 -5.79
N MET A 102 1.38 -14.48 -6.43
CA MET A 102 1.32 -14.39 -7.88
C MET A 102 2.51 -13.64 -8.45
N GLU A 103 3.28 -14.26 -9.34
CA GLU A 103 4.28 -13.53 -10.13
C GLU A 103 3.58 -12.60 -11.15
N GLY A 104 4.08 -11.38 -11.29
CA GLY A 104 3.50 -10.33 -12.13
C GLY A 104 2.46 -9.46 -11.40
N SER A 105 1.83 -8.55 -12.16
CA SER A 105 0.73 -7.72 -11.65
C SER A 105 -0.55 -8.53 -11.53
N CYS A 106 -1.39 -8.19 -10.54
CA CYS A 106 -2.77 -8.64 -10.50
C CYS A 106 -3.57 -7.95 -11.62
N ASP A 107 -4.27 -8.73 -12.44
CA ASP A 107 -5.24 -8.24 -13.42
C ASP A 107 -6.67 -8.60 -12.98
N LYS A 108 -7.68 -8.09 -13.68
CA LYS A 108 -9.09 -8.28 -13.31
C LYS A 108 -9.50 -9.75 -13.28
N ASP A 109 -9.04 -10.54 -14.25
CA ASP A 109 -9.40 -11.95 -14.37
C ASP A 109 -8.79 -12.77 -13.23
N ARG A 110 -7.55 -12.47 -12.85
CA ARG A 110 -6.87 -13.09 -11.71
C ARG A 110 -7.54 -12.72 -10.39
N PHE A 111 -7.85 -11.43 -10.19
CA PHE A 111 -8.61 -10.98 -9.02
C PHE A 111 -9.96 -11.70 -8.92
N ARG A 112 -10.74 -11.74 -10.01
CA ARG A 112 -12.03 -12.44 -10.05
C ARG A 112 -11.88 -13.93 -9.74
N THR A 113 -10.85 -14.58 -10.28
CA THR A 113 -10.56 -15.99 -10.02
C THR A 113 -10.25 -16.21 -8.54
N PHE A 114 -9.45 -15.34 -7.92
CA PHE A 114 -9.18 -15.40 -6.48
C PHE A 114 -10.46 -15.28 -5.65
N ILE A 115 -11.33 -14.29 -5.94
CA ILE A 115 -12.59 -14.13 -5.22
C ILE A 115 -13.44 -15.40 -5.31
N ILE A 116 -13.64 -15.93 -6.52
CA ILE A 116 -14.52 -17.09 -6.75
C ILE A 116 -13.95 -18.37 -6.13
N THR A 117 -12.63 -18.58 -6.23
CA THR A 117 -12.02 -19.86 -5.88
C THR A 117 -11.52 -19.92 -4.44
N GLN A 118 -11.14 -18.78 -3.84
CA GLN A 118 -10.53 -18.73 -2.51
C GLN A 118 -11.43 -18.05 -1.47
N VAL A 119 -12.14 -16.96 -1.84
CA VAL A 119 -12.89 -16.14 -0.89
C VAL A 119 -14.32 -16.64 -0.71
N LEU A 120 -15.10 -16.68 -1.79
CA LEU A 120 -16.51 -17.07 -1.73
C LEU A 120 -16.76 -18.44 -1.06
N PRO A 121 -15.92 -19.48 -1.23
CA PRO A 121 -16.10 -20.76 -0.55
C PRO A 121 -15.99 -20.69 0.98
N GLN A 122 -15.37 -19.62 1.51
CA GLN A 122 -15.20 -19.38 2.94
C GLN A 122 -16.27 -18.44 3.51
N MET A 123 -17.13 -17.88 2.65
CA MET A 123 -18.18 -16.96 3.05
C MET A 123 -19.48 -17.68 3.38
N ASN A 124 -20.22 -17.13 4.36
CA ASN A 124 -21.58 -17.60 4.66
C ASN A 124 -22.63 -16.62 4.12
N PRO A 125 -23.89 -17.08 3.95
CA PRO A 125 -25.00 -16.18 3.68
C PRO A 125 -25.17 -15.13 4.79
N TYR A 126 -25.40 -13.88 4.41
CA TYR A 126 -25.75 -12.82 5.35
C TYR A 126 -27.05 -13.15 6.11
N PRO A 127 -27.13 -12.93 7.45
CA PRO A 127 -26.19 -12.21 8.31
C PRO A 127 -25.21 -13.10 9.11
N GLY A 128 -24.83 -14.27 8.60
CA GLY A 128 -23.87 -15.16 9.29
C GLY A 128 -22.46 -14.57 9.43
N GLU A 129 -21.59 -15.28 10.15
CA GLU A 129 -20.15 -14.96 10.19
C GLU A 129 -19.55 -14.94 8.78
N ASN A 130 -18.52 -14.15 8.53
CA ASN A 130 -17.84 -14.12 7.23
C ASN A 130 -18.79 -13.88 6.03
N SER A 131 -19.80 -13.03 6.18
CA SER A 131 -20.86 -12.83 5.17
C SER A 131 -20.78 -11.51 4.42
N VAL A 132 -19.92 -10.59 4.85
CA VAL A 132 -19.77 -9.25 4.30
C VAL A 132 -18.34 -9.04 3.85
N LEU A 133 -18.15 -8.77 2.57
CA LEU A 133 -16.84 -8.53 1.97
C LEU A 133 -16.53 -7.03 1.90
N ILE A 134 -15.41 -6.62 2.46
CA ILE A 134 -14.89 -5.25 2.46
C ILE A 134 -13.58 -5.22 1.68
N MET A 135 -13.48 -4.33 0.70
CA MET A 135 -12.29 -4.20 -0.16
C MET A 135 -11.98 -2.72 -0.39
N ASP A 136 -10.74 -2.42 -0.74
CA ASP A 136 -10.38 -1.09 -1.17
C ASP A 136 -11.02 -0.76 -2.54
N ASN A 137 -11.10 0.52 -2.86
CA ASN A 137 -11.76 0.96 -4.09
C ASN A 137 -10.77 1.04 -5.27
N ALA A 138 -10.18 -0.10 -5.63
CA ALA A 138 -9.20 -0.18 -6.70
C ALA A 138 -9.85 -0.23 -8.09
N ARG A 139 -9.16 0.32 -9.10
CA ARG A 139 -9.62 0.31 -10.51
C ARG A 139 -9.82 -1.09 -11.06
N ILE A 140 -9.07 -2.07 -10.56
CA ILE A 140 -9.16 -3.46 -10.99
C ILE A 140 -10.48 -4.13 -10.56
N HIS A 141 -11.24 -3.52 -9.64
CA HIS A 141 -12.54 -4.05 -9.20
C HIS A 141 -13.71 -3.64 -10.10
N TYR A 142 -13.51 -2.69 -11.02
CA TYR A 142 -14.57 -2.17 -11.87
C TYR A 142 -14.62 -2.88 -13.23
N ASP A 143 -15.78 -3.41 -13.61
CA ASP A 143 -16.08 -3.90 -14.96
C ASP A 143 -16.49 -2.72 -15.87
N GLU A 144 -15.53 -1.87 -16.24
CA GLU A 144 -15.67 -0.68 -17.12
C GLU A 144 -16.80 0.32 -16.81
#